data_AF-A0A524CHN5-F1
#
_entry.id   AF-A0A524CHN5-F1
#
_cell.length_a   1.000
_cell.length_b   1.000
_cell.length_c   1.000
_cell.angle_alpha   90.00
_cell.angle_beta   90.00
_cell.angle_gamma   90.00
#
_symmetry.space_group_name_H-M   'P 1'
#
loop_
_entity.id
_entity.type
_entity.pdbx_description
1 polymer ?
#
loop_
_entity_poly.entity_id
_entity_poly.type
_entity_poly.pdbx_seq_one_letter_code
_entity_poly.pdbx_strand_id
1 'polypeptide(L)'
;MIDRYDYYHQRICYSFHFNRNRFDNLNFNYELSKKLETYFKKVSSGNIPNSIFNSKTNPRISRFKIKGLNKAFLRSLGKRLIREGKIIELPKDNKLSLRANEVYLIFKTNNMRKKPGHGPILKNILIKDINSLAIELPVWIKTKNTYLTGHIDLIQFKQDLFYIIDY
;
A
#
# COMPACT_ATOMS: atom_id res chain seq x y z
N MET A 1 -1.29 13.17 -14.07
CA MET A 1 -1.14 11.87 -14.75
C MET A 1 -0.98 10.81 -13.68
N ILE A 2 -1.71 9.70 -13.81
CA ILE A 2 -1.51 8.53 -12.96
C ILE A 2 -0.74 7.50 -13.78
N ASP A 3 0.52 7.28 -13.40
CA ASP A 3 1.37 6.26 -14.00
C ASP A 3 0.92 4.89 -13.48
N ARG A 4 1.02 3.86 -14.31
CA ARG A 4 0.68 2.47 -13.93
C ARG A 4 1.76 1.51 -14.41
N TYR A 5 2.09 0.55 -13.55
CA TYR A 5 2.90 -0.60 -13.93
C TYR A 5 2.35 -1.87 -13.26
N ASP A 6 2.15 -2.92 -14.05
CA ASP A 6 1.73 -4.23 -13.53
C ASP A 6 2.95 -5.10 -13.25
N TYR A 7 2.97 -5.75 -12.09
CA TYR A 7 4.05 -6.64 -11.70
C TYR A 7 3.55 -7.93 -11.08
N TYR A 8 4.41 -8.94 -11.08
CA TYR A 8 4.11 -10.25 -10.53
C TYR A 8 4.94 -10.55 -9.30
N HIS A 9 4.28 -10.95 -8.23
CA HIS A 9 4.89 -11.45 -7.00
C HIS A 9 4.41 -12.88 -6.78
N GLN A 10 5.24 -13.87 -7.13
CA GLN A 10 4.93 -15.29 -7.04
C GLN A 10 3.60 -15.64 -7.72
N ARG A 11 3.46 -15.25 -9.00
CA ARG A 11 2.27 -15.44 -9.87
C ARG A 11 1.03 -14.63 -9.51
N ILE A 12 1.08 -13.79 -8.48
CA ILE A 12 0.00 -12.84 -8.18
C ILE A 12 0.33 -11.52 -8.88
N CYS A 13 -0.59 -11.06 -9.73
CA CYS A 13 -0.49 -9.78 -10.40
C CYS A 13 -0.93 -8.66 -9.45
N TYR A 14 -0.13 -7.61 -9.39
CA TYR A 14 -0.38 -6.37 -8.69
C TYR A 14 -0.26 -5.23 -9.69
N SER A 15 -1.05 -4.17 -9.49
CA SER A 15 -1.03 -3.00 -10.35
C SER A 15 -0.60 -1.78 -9.56
N PHE A 16 0.69 -1.47 -9.61
CA PHE A 16 1.20 -0.23 -9.04
C PHE A 16 0.60 0.97 -9.77
N HIS A 17 0.13 1.96 -9.02
CA HIS A 17 -0.27 3.24 -9.58
C HIS A 17 0.36 4.39 -8.80
N PHE A 18 0.77 5.45 -9.51
CA PHE A 18 1.43 6.62 -8.95
C PHE A 18 0.89 7.92 -9.55
N ASN A 19 0.40 8.82 -8.70
CA ASN A 19 -0.07 10.14 -9.13
C ASN A 19 1.10 11.14 -9.16
N ARG A 20 1.78 11.16 -10.31
CA ARG A 20 2.95 12.01 -10.55
C ARG A 20 2.65 13.49 -10.32
N ASN A 21 1.53 13.99 -10.84
CA ASN A 21 1.18 15.41 -10.69
C ASN A 21 1.04 15.81 -9.22
N ARG A 22 0.51 14.94 -8.36
CA ARG A 22 0.41 15.27 -6.94
C ARG A 22 1.77 15.28 -6.28
N PHE A 23 2.63 14.34 -6.65
CA PHE A 23 3.99 14.24 -6.13
C PHE A 23 4.86 15.44 -6.52
N ASP A 24 4.80 15.86 -7.79
CA ASP A 24 5.59 16.99 -8.31
C ASP A 24 5.18 18.32 -7.66
N ASN A 25 3.94 18.41 -7.16
CA ASN A 25 3.41 19.57 -6.46
C ASN A 25 3.67 19.54 -4.94
N LEU A 26 4.35 18.52 -4.41
CA LEU A 26 4.67 18.47 -2.99
C LEU A 26 5.83 19.41 -2.67
N ASN A 27 5.63 20.28 -1.69
CA ASN A 27 6.68 21.16 -1.18
C ASN A 27 7.24 20.62 0.14
N PHE A 28 8.27 19.76 0.09
CA PHE A 28 8.87 19.17 1.30
C PHE A 28 10.34 18.81 1.12
N ASN A 29 10.96 18.28 2.17
CA ASN A 29 12.38 17.91 2.23
C ASN A 29 12.91 17.29 0.92
N TYR A 30 13.77 18.05 0.25
CA TYR A 30 14.29 17.77 -1.08
C TYR A 30 15.02 16.41 -1.20
N GLU A 31 15.70 15.96 -0.15
CA GLU A 31 16.45 14.70 -0.23
C GLU A 31 15.55 13.47 -0.16
N LEU A 32 14.61 13.45 0.79
CA LEU A 32 13.67 12.34 0.92
C LEU A 32 12.73 12.30 -0.29
N SER A 33 12.30 13.48 -0.78
CA SER A 33 11.47 13.59 -1.98
C SER A 33 12.19 12.99 -3.18
N LYS A 34 13.44 13.36 -3.43
CA LYS A 34 14.23 12.84 -4.55
C LYS A 34 14.41 11.31 -4.47
N LYS A 35 14.63 10.75 -3.27
CA LYS A 35 14.75 9.29 -3.07
C LYS A 35 13.45 8.57 -3.39
N LEU A 36 12.32 9.07 -2.87
CA LEU A 36 11.00 8.50 -3.15
C LEU A 36 10.60 8.66 -4.61
N GLU A 37 10.84 9.81 -5.20
CA GLU A 37 10.60 10.09 -6.62
C GLU A 37 11.39 9.12 -7.50
N THR A 38 12.69 8.96 -7.20
CA THR A 38 13.55 8.00 -7.91
C THR A 38 12.99 6.59 -7.80
N TYR A 39 12.51 6.21 -6.62
CA TYR A 39 11.90 4.90 -6.39
C TYR A 39 10.59 4.73 -7.17
N PHE A 40 9.66 5.69 -7.10
CA PHE A 40 8.39 5.64 -7.83
C PHE A 40 8.60 5.64 -9.34
N LYS A 41 9.52 6.48 -9.84
CA LYS A 41 9.92 6.47 -11.26
C LYS A 41 10.48 5.11 -11.68
N LYS A 42 11.41 4.56 -10.89
CA LYS A 42 11.96 3.21 -11.11
C LYS A 42 10.87 2.14 -11.19
N VAL A 43 9.89 2.16 -10.29
CA VAL A 43 8.77 1.21 -10.32
C VAL A 43 7.86 1.46 -11.53
N SER A 44 7.47 2.71 -11.79
CA SER A 44 6.58 3.08 -12.90
C SER A 44 7.18 2.76 -14.28
N SER A 45 8.51 2.77 -14.40
CA SER A 45 9.24 2.39 -15.62
C SER A 45 9.48 0.87 -15.73
N GLY A 46 8.95 0.09 -14.80
CA GLY A 46 9.10 -1.37 -14.78
C GLY A 46 10.45 -1.91 -14.31
N ASN A 47 11.30 -1.07 -13.72
CA ASN A 47 12.62 -1.45 -13.22
C ASN A 47 12.51 -2.12 -11.83
N ILE A 48 11.69 -3.16 -11.74
CA ILE A 48 11.53 -3.98 -10.55
C ILE A 48 12.34 -5.27 -10.66
N PRO A 49 12.89 -5.80 -9.56
CA PRO A 49 13.68 -7.02 -9.60
C PRO A 49 12.78 -8.26 -9.67
N ASN A 50 12.30 -8.60 -10.88
CA ASN A 50 11.37 -9.71 -11.11
C ASN A 50 11.86 -11.05 -10.56
N SER A 51 13.15 -11.36 -10.67
CA SER A 51 13.75 -12.58 -10.11
C SER A 51 13.64 -12.63 -8.59
N ILE A 52 13.77 -11.49 -7.91
CA ILE A 52 13.65 -11.37 -6.45
C ILE A 52 12.20 -11.59 -6.02
N PHE A 53 11.24 -10.94 -6.69
CA PHE A 53 9.81 -11.06 -6.37
C PHE A 53 9.22 -12.44 -6.67
N ASN A 54 9.76 -13.15 -7.67
CA ASN A 54 9.24 -14.46 -8.06
C ASN A 54 10.04 -15.63 -7.48
N SER A 55 11.15 -15.37 -6.78
CA SER A 55 11.83 -16.39 -6.00
C SER A 55 10.94 -16.87 -4.85
N LYS A 56 10.83 -18.20 -4.72
CA LYS A 56 10.16 -18.84 -3.58
C LYS A 56 11.02 -18.84 -2.32
N THR A 57 12.34 -18.65 -2.44
CA THR A 57 13.25 -18.62 -1.28
C THR A 57 13.22 -17.28 -0.56
N ASN A 58 12.77 -16.21 -1.22
CA ASN A 58 12.61 -14.91 -0.60
C ASN A 58 11.31 -14.84 0.21
N PRO A 59 11.36 -14.45 1.50
CA PRO A 59 10.16 -14.28 2.29
C PRO A 59 9.29 -13.13 1.75
N ARG A 60 8.01 -13.42 1.56
CA ARG A 60 6.97 -12.43 1.29
C ARG A 60 6.39 -11.93 2.61
N ILE A 61 6.40 -10.62 2.81
CA ILE A 61 5.94 -10.01 4.07
C ILE A 61 4.48 -10.35 4.39
N SER A 62 3.61 -10.43 3.39
CA SER A 62 2.21 -10.81 3.61
C SER A 62 2.03 -12.29 4.01
N ARG A 63 3.09 -13.12 3.93
CA ARG A 63 3.11 -14.50 4.47
C ARG A 63 3.74 -14.54 5.85
N PHE A 64 4.28 -13.44 6.34
CA PHE A 64 4.80 -13.36 7.70
C PHE A 64 3.66 -13.62 8.67
N LYS A 65 3.82 -14.70 9.44
CA LYS A 65 2.91 -15.08 10.51
C LYS A 65 3.75 -15.36 11.73
N ILE A 66 3.40 -14.76 12.87
CA ILE A 66 4.04 -15.09 14.14
C ILE A 66 3.50 -16.45 14.57
N LYS A 67 4.27 -17.51 14.34
CA LYS A 67 3.91 -18.88 14.71
C LYS A 67 4.00 -19.06 16.24
N GLY A 68 3.18 -19.95 16.78
CA GLY A 68 3.19 -20.27 18.22
C GLY A 68 2.44 -19.27 19.11
N LEU A 69 1.86 -18.21 18.55
CA LEU A 69 0.99 -17.29 19.29
C LEU A 69 -0.47 -17.57 18.98
N ASN A 70 -1.30 -17.63 20.02
CA ASN A 70 -2.74 -17.74 19.85
C ASN A 70 -3.32 -16.41 19.30
N LYS A 71 -4.51 -16.48 18.69
CA LYS A 71 -5.17 -15.30 18.09
C LYS A 71 -5.47 -14.21 19.12
N ALA A 72 -5.73 -14.58 20.38
CA ALA A 72 -6.01 -13.62 21.45
C ALA A 72 -4.78 -12.74 21.76
N PHE A 73 -3.58 -13.34 21.78
CA PHE A 73 -2.33 -12.62 21.98
C PHE A 73 -2.06 -11.66 20.80
N LEU A 74 -2.26 -12.10 19.56
CA LEU A 74 -2.10 -11.20 18.40
C LEU A 74 -3.05 -10.01 18.46
N ARG A 75 -4.31 -10.22 18.86
CA ARG A 75 -5.27 -9.14 19.09
C ARG A 75 -4.82 -8.21 20.23
N SER A 76 -4.29 -8.77 21.33
CA SER A 76 -3.75 -7.99 22.46
C SER A 76 -2.54 -7.16 22.03
N LEU A 77 -1.62 -7.75 21.25
CA LEU A 77 -0.46 -7.07 20.70
C LEU A 77 -0.87 -5.91 19.80
N GLY A 78 -1.84 -6.11 18.89
CA GLY A 78 -2.39 -5.04 18.06
C GLY A 78 -2.95 -3.89 18.89
N LYS A 79 -3.79 -4.20 19.89
CA LYS A 79 -4.33 -3.19 20.82
C LYS A 79 -3.23 -2.47 21.62
N ARG A 80 -2.16 -3.18 21.99
CA ARG A 80 -1.00 -2.59 22.67
C ARG A 80 -0.27 -1.62 21.75
N LEU A 81 0.02 -2.02 20.51
CA LEU A 81 0.68 -1.15 19.52
C LEU A 81 -0.13 0.11 19.22
N ILE A 82 -1.46 0.00 19.18
CA ILE A 82 -2.36 1.17 19.04
C ILE A 82 -2.27 2.07 20.28
N ARG A 83 -2.39 1.51 21.49
CA ARG A 83 -2.28 2.28 22.75
C ARG A 83 -0.93 2.98 22.92
N GLU A 84 0.15 2.35 22.46
CA GLU A 84 1.52 2.90 22.48
C GLU A 84 1.77 3.92 21.35
N GLY A 85 0.77 4.20 20.50
CA GLY A 85 0.92 5.14 19.38
C GLY A 85 1.82 4.63 18.25
N LYS A 86 2.14 3.33 18.22
CA LYS A 86 2.94 2.71 17.15
C LYS A 86 2.12 2.48 15.88
N ILE A 87 0.80 2.33 16.03
CA ILE A 87 -0.16 2.22 14.93
C ILE A 87 -1.27 3.23 15.22
N ILE A 88 -1.65 4.03 14.22
CA ILE A 88 -2.78 4.93 14.30
C ILE A 88 -3.98 4.22 13.69
N GLU A 89 -4.95 3.83 14.53
CA GLU A 89 -6.22 3.31 14.06
C GLU A 89 -7.09 4.48 13.58
N LEU A 90 -7.50 4.45 12.30
CA LEU A 90 -8.41 5.44 11.76
C LEU A 90 -9.85 5.11 12.16
N PRO A 91 -10.65 6.10 12.57
CA PRO A 91 -12.04 5.86 12.96
C PRO A 91 -12.89 5.52 11.73
N LYS A 92 -14.05 4.89 11.93
CA LYS A 92 -14.93 4.40 10.84
C LYS A 92 -15.49 5.52 9.95
N ASP A 93 -15.60 6.71 10.48
CA ASP A 93 -16.04 7.93 9.81
C ASP A 93 -14.88 8.68 9.14
N ASN A 94 -13.66 8.15 9.20
CA ASN A 94 -12.53 8.71 8.47
C ASN A 94 -12.84 8.72 6.96
N LYS A 95 -12.36 9.77 6.29
CA LYS A 95 -12.51 9.96 4.83
C LYS A 95 -12.19 8.69 4.02
N LEU A 96 -11.14 7.95 4.36
CA LEU A 96 -10.77 6.72 3.65
C LEU A 96 -11.79 5.61 3.83
N SER A 97 -12.27 5.40 5.05
CA SER A 97 -13.32 4.44 5.38
C SER A 97 -14.63 4.80 4.68
N LEU A 98 -14.99 6.09 4.62
CA LEU A 98 -16.14 6.57 3.87
C LEU A 98 -16.01 6.29 2.37
N ARG A 99 -14.83 6.52 1.76
CA ARG A 99 -14.60 6.20 0.34
C ARG A 99 -14.70 4.70 0.07
N ALA A 100 -14.17 3.85 0.94
CA ALA A 100 -14.33 2.41 0.80
C ALA A 100 -15.81 1.99 0.85
N ASN A 101 -16.59 2.59 1.76
CA ASN A 101 -18.02 2.36 1.85
C ASN A 101 -18.78 2.87 0.61
N GLU A 102 -18.42 4.03 0.04
CA GLU A 102 -18.99 4.51 -1.23
C GLU A 102 -18.82 3.48 -2.35
N VAL A 103 -17.61 2.94 -2.51
CA VAL A 103 -17.33 1.91 -3.53
C VAL A 103 -18.15 0.64 -3.27
N TYR A 104 -18.24 0.21 -2.00
CA TYR A 104 -19.07 -0.92 -1.62
C TYR A 104 -20.55 -0.71 -1.97
N LEU A 105 -21.10 0.47 -1.67
CA LEU A 105 -22.48 0.81 -1.99
C LEU A 105 -22.71 0.85 -3.51
N ILE A 106 -21.79 1.41 -4.28
CA ILE A 106 -21.87 1.40 -5.75
C ILE A 106 -21.95 -0.03 -6.29
N PHE A 107 -21.10 -0.94 -5.80
CA PHE A 107 -21.13 -2.35 -6.22
C PHE A 107 -22.48 -3.00 -5.87
N LYS A 108 -23.01 -2.71 -4.67
CA LYS A 108 -24.30 -3.24 -4.21
C LYS A 108 -25.46 -2.72 -5.08
N THR A 109 -25.54 -1.40 -5.31
CA THR A 109 -26.63 -0.77 -6.06
C THR A 109 -26.63 -1.16 -7.53
N ASN A 110 -25.45 -1.39 -8.13
CA ASN A 110 -25.34 -1.85 -9.51
C ASN A 110 -25.50 -3.37 -9.67
N ASN A 111 -26.00 -4.09 -8.64
CA ASN A 111 -26.17 -5.54 -8.64
C ASN A 111 -24.90 -6.30 -9.06
N MET A 112 -23.72 -5.75 -8.76
CA MET A 112 -22.48 -6.47 -8.97
C MET A 112 -22.44 -7.63 -7.97
N ARG A 113 -22.50 -8.86 -8.49
CA ARG A 113 -22.64 -10.09 -7.68
C ARG A 113 -21.51 -10.33 -6.67
N LYS A 114 -20.43 -9.55 -6.69
CA LYS A 114 -19.25 -9.70 -5.83
C LYS A 114 -18.99 -8.42 -5.06
N LYS A 115 -18.57 -8.55 -3.81
CA LYS A 115 -18.00 -7.44 -3.04
C LYS A 115 -16.77 -6.89 -3.79
N PRO A 116 -16.52 -5.57 -3.76
CA PRO A 116 -15.30 -5.03 -4.36
C PRO A 116 -14.07 -5.62 -3.65
N GLY A 117 -13.05 -5.98 -4.44
CA GLY A 117 -11.73 -6.30 -3.90
C GLY A 117 -10.96 -5.04 -3.52
N HIS A 118 -9.70 -5.19 -3.09
CA HIS A 118 -8.82 -4.05 -2.76
C HIS A 118 -8.64 -3.09 -3.95
N GLY A 119 -8.42 -3.61 -5.15
CA GLY A 119 -8.15 -2.80 -6.34
C GLY A 119 -9.16 -1.67 -6.63
N PRO A 120 -10.47 -1.95 -6.75
CA PRO A 120 -11.48 -0.90 -6.93
C PRO A 120 -11.49 0.16 -5.81
N ILE A 121 -11.30 -0.25 -4.56
CA ILE A 121 -11.29 0.65 -3.40
C ILE A 121 -10.07 1.56 -3.45
N LEU A 122 -8.87 0.99 -3.57
CA LEU A 122 -7.60 1.72 -3.60
C LEU A 122 -7.52 2.66 -4.81
N LYS A 123 -8.02 2.25 -5.98
CA LYS A 123 -8.12 3.13 -7.16
C LYS A 123 -9.06 4.30 -6.92
N ASN A 124 -10.21 4.07 -6.28
CA ASN A 124 -11.15 5.14 -5.97
C ASN A 124 -10.53 6.15 -4.99
N ILE A 125 -9.84 5.65 -3.96
CA ILE A 125 -9.09 6.48 -3.00
C ILE A 125 -8.01 7.27 -3.74
N LEU A 126 -7.17 6.62 -4.55
CA LEU A 126 -6.13 7.31 -5.32
C LEU A 126 -6.71 8.39 -6.23
N ILE A 127 -7.86 8.18 -6.86
CA ILE A 127 -8.47 9.20 -7.73
C ILE A 127 -9.04 10.36 -6.90
N LYS A 128 -9.82 10.07 -5.84
CA LYS A 128 -10.63 11.07 -5.13
C LYS A 128 -9.94 11.74 -3.93
N ASP A 129 -8.94 11.11 -3.33
CA ASP A 129 -8.24 11.67 -2.18
C ASP A 129 -6.99 12.42 -2.62
N ILE A 130 -6.95 13.73 -2.35
CA ILE A 130 -5.86 14.62 -2.75
C ILE A 130 -4.52 14.28 -2.10
N ASN A 131 -4.53 13.61 -0.95
CA ASN A 131 -3.31 13.25 -0.23
C ASN A 131 -2.74 11.91 -0.72
N SER A 132 -3.51 11.10 -1.45
CA SER A 132 -3.05 9.81 -1.97
C SER A 132 -2.08 9.98 -3.14
N LEU A 133 -0.92 9.35 -3.02
CA LEU A 133 0.17 9.42 -4.00
C LEU A 133 0.34 8.14 -4.79
N ALA A 134 0.30 6.99 -4.13
CA ALA A 134 0.55 5.71 -4.77
C ALA A 134 -0.22 4.58 -4.10
N ILE A 135 -0.53 3.53 -4.87
CA ILE A 135 -1.12 2.28 -4.38
C ILE A 135 -0.35 1.09 -4.91
N GLU A 136 -0.41 -0.03 -4.18
CA GLU A 136 0.21 -1.30 -4.55
C GLU A 136 1.72 -1.13 -4.86
N LEU A 137 2.43 -0.36 -4.04
CA LEU A 137 3.84 -0.08 -4.26
C LEU A 137 4.67 -1.32 -3.92
N PRO A 138 5.38 -1.95 -4.89
CA PRO A 138 6.28 -3.06 -4.59
C PRO A 138 7.42 -2.59 -3.68
N VAL A 139 7.77 -3.41 -2.68
CA VAL A 139 8.91 -3.18 -1.79
C VAL A 139 9.83 -4.39 -1.74
N TRP A 140 11.13 -4.15 -1.77
CA TRP A 140 12.15 -5.18 -1.61
C TRP A 140 13.34 -4.63 -0.82
N ILE A 141 13.76 -5.38 0.20
CA ILE A 141 14.88 -4.99 1.06
C ILE A 141 15.84 -6.16 1.15
N LYS A 142 17.12 -5.91 0.89
CA LYS A 142 18.19 -6.91 1.06
C LYS A 142 18.44 -7.13 2.55
N THR A 143 18.41 -8.38 3.00
CA THR A 143 18.64 -8.78 4.39
C THR A 143 19.69 -9.89 4.42
N LYS A 144 20.89 -9.63 4.96
CA LYS A 144 22.03 -10.58 4.98
C LYS A 144 22.21 -11.33 3.64
N ASN A 145 21.63 -12.53 3.52
CA ASN A 145 21.73 -13.44 2.38
C ASN A 145 20.42 -13.62 1.57
N THR A 146 19.37 -12.86 1.85
CA THR A 146 18.06 -12.95 1.17
C THR A 146 17.44 -11.57 0.94
N TYR A 147 16.22 -11.54 0.40
CA TYR A 147 15.42 -10.34 0.26
C TYR A 147 14.08 -10.52 0.96
N LEU A 148 13.65 -9.51 1.71
CA LEU A 148 12.26 -9.38 2.14
C LEU A 148 11.49 -8.65 1.05
N THR A 149 10.41 -9.26 0.53
CA THR A 149 9.59 -8.69 -0.54
C THR A 149 8.15 -8.44 -0.08
N GLY A 150 7.49 -7.46 -0.68
CA GLY A 150 6.12 -7.10 -0.30
C GLY A 150 5.51 -6.04 -1.20
N HIS A 151 4.40 -5.49 -0.74
CA HIS A 151 3.81 -4.28 -1.29
C HIS A 151 3.25 -3.42 -0.16
N ILE A 152 3.07 -2.14 -0.45
CA ILE A 152 2.34 -1.19 0.39
C ILE A 152 1.05 -0.85 -0.33
N ASP A 153 -0.09 -1.00 0.37
CA ASP A 153 -1.42 -0.80 -0.20
C ASP A 153 -1.66 0.65 -0.62
N LEU A 154 -1.34 1.60 0.25
CA LEU A 154 -1.54 3.02 0.00
C LEU A 154 -0.46 3.88 0.66
N ILE A 155 0.04 4.86 -0.10
CA ILE A 155 0.86 5.96 0.40
C ILE A 155 0.06 7.26 0.31
N GLN A 156 -0.05 7.94 1.45
CA GLN A 156 -0.52 9.31 1.53
C GLN A 156 0.61 10.26 1.92
N PHE A 157 0.47 11.53 1.54
CA PHE A 157 1.28 12.62 2.03
C PHE A 157 0.37 13.76 2.51
N LYS A 158 0.52 14.14 3.78
CA LYS A 158 -0.27 15.19 4.43
C LYS A 158 0.57 15.82 5.53
N GLN A 159 0.53 17.15 5.65
CA GLN A 159 1.24 17.88 6.72
C GLN A 159 2.73 17.50 6.78
N ASP A 160 3.39 17.46 5.62
CA ASP A 160 4.81 17.13 5.47
C ASP A 160 5.23 15.72 5.94
N LEU A 161 4.25 14.83 6.12
CA LEU A 161 4.47 13.46 6.56
C LEU A 161 3.92 12.45 5.54
N PHE A 162 4.70 11.38 5.34
CA PHE A 162 4.23 10.20 4.62
C PHE A 162 3.52 9.26 5.56
N TYR A 163 2.36 8.77 5.11
CA TYR A 163 1.58 7.76 5.78
C TYR A 163 1.55 6.50 4.93
N ILE A 164 1.91 5.38 5.54
CA ILE A 164 1.68 4.04 5.02
C ILE A 164 0.35 3.59 5.58
N ILE A 165 -0.60 3.29 4.69
CA ILE A 165 -1.95 2.89 5.06
C ILE A 165 -2.19 1.47 4.56
N ASP A 166 -2.70 0.65 5.47
CA ASP A 166 -3.11 -0.74 5.28
C ASP A 166 -4.63 -0.81 5.49
N TYR A 167 -5.33 -1.63 4.69
CA TYR A 167 -6.79 -1.68 4.58
C TYR A 167 -7.40 -2.94 5.21
#